data_AF-A0A5C8PGF8-F1
#
_entry.id   AF-A0A5C8PGF8-F1
#
_cell.length_a   1.000
_cell.length_b   1.000
_cell.length_c   1.000
_cell.angle_alpha   90.00
_cell.angle_beta   90.00
_cell.angle_gamma   90.00
#
_symmetry.space_group_name_H-M   'P 1'
#
loop_
_entity.id
_entity.type
_entity.pdbx_description
1 polymer ?
#
loop_
_entity_poly.entity_id
_entity_poly.type
_entity_poly.pdbx_seq_one_letter_code
_entity_poly.pdbx_strand_id
1 'polypeptide(L)'
;MLTAAITASLLIPAAASAQAPTAGLNELIAKHARANGVPEALVHRICREESRYQPRVVGGGGAMGLMQIKYTTARGLGYRGSAAGLLDPDTNLTWGVRYLAGAYRMAQGDAKVARVLYGTGY
;
A
#
# COMPACT_ATOMS: atom_id res chain seq x y z
N MET A 1 -38.65 6.54 -44.92
CA MET A 1 -38.87 6.10 -43.53
C MET A 1 -37.51 5.85 -42.92
N LEU A 2 -37.13 6.69 -41.96
CA LEU A 2 -35.77 6.81 -41.39
C LEU A 2 -35.49 5.61 -40.47
N THR A 3 -34.35 4.95 -40.65
CA THR A 3 -33.92 3.78 -39.85
C THR A 3 -33.57 4.18 -38.41
N ALA A 4 -34.07 3.38 -37.46
CA ALA A 4 -33.98 3.58 -36.03
C ALA A 4 -32.54 3.43 -35.48
N ALA A 5 -32.22 4.26 -34.50
CA ALA A 5 -30.99 4.23 -33.72
C ALA A 5 -30.99 3.06 -32.72
N ILE A 6 -29.88 2.32 -32.66
CA ILE A 6 -29.63 1.32 -31.61
C ILE A 6 -28.64 1.95 -30.63
N THR A 7 -29.14 2.36 -29.46
CA THR A 7 -28.34 2.71 -28.29
C THR A 7 -27.91 1.43 -27.59
N ALA A 8 -26.62 1.07 -27.71
CA ALA A 8 -26.02 0.01 -26.91
C ALA A 8 -25.64 0.57 -25.53
N SER A 9 -26.43 0.25 -24.50
CA SER A 9 -26.04 0.47 -23.10
C SER A 9 -24.85 -0.42 -22.75
N LEU A 10 -23.69 0.16 -22.48
CA LEU A 10 -22.57 -0.56 -21.88
C LEU A 10 -22.90 -0.93 -20.43
N LEU A 11 -23.01 -2.23 -20.15
CA LEU A 11 -22.88 -2.77 -18.80
C LEU A 11 -21.47 -2.47 -18.29
N ILE A 12 -21.37 -1.65 -17.26
CA ILE A 12 -20.15 -1.51 -16.45
C ILE A 12 -20.14 -2.70 -15.48
N PRO A 13 -19.17 -3.63 -15.55
CA PRO A 13 -19.04 -4.62 -14.49
C PRO A 13 -18.51 -3.91 -13.24
N ALA A 14 -19.32 -3.92 -12.18
CA ALA A 14 -18.92 -3.45 -10.86
C ALA A 14 -17.66 -4.21 -10.42
N ALA A 15 -16.65 -3.46 -9.99
CA ALA A 15 -15.35 -3.96 -9.58
C ALA A 15 -15.50 -5.09 -8.54
N ALA A 16 -15.07 -6.30 -8.91
CA ALA A 16 -14.85 -7.36 -7.96
C ALA A 16 -13.76 -6.90 -6.97
N SER A 17 -14.16 -6.65 -5.73
CA SER A 17 -13.27 -6.39 -4.61
C SER A 17 -12.33 -7.57 -4.45
N ALA A 18 -11.10 -7.42 -4.95
CA ALA A 18 -10.03 -8.38 -4.75
C ALA A 18 -9.55 -8.27 -3.29
N GLN A 19 -10.34 -8.83 -2.38
CA GLN A 19 -9.86 -9.16 -1.05
C GLN A 19 -8.87 -10.31 -1.26
N ALA A 20 -7.57 -10.02 -1.23
CA ALA A 20 -6.58 -11.09 -1.12
C ALA A 20 -6.97 -11.96 0.09
N PRO A 21 -6.91 -13.31 0.00
CA PRO A 21 -7.17 -14.17 1.14
C PRO A 21 -6.32 -13.68 2.31
N THR A 22 -6.94 -13.38 3.45
CA THR A 22 -6.28 -12.77 4.61
C THR A 22 -5.05 -13.56 5.08
N ALA A 23 -5.06 -14.89 4.88
CA ALA A 23 -3.90 -15.75 5.12
C ALA A 23 -2.67 -15.35 4.27
N GLY A 24 -2.86 -15.08 2.97
CA GLY A 24 -1.77 -14.68 2.08
C GLY A 24 -1.20 -13.29 2.41
N LEU A 25 -2.04 -12.39 2.94
CA LEU A 25 -1.57 -11.05 3.33
C LEU A 25 -0.64 -11.10 4.56
N ASN A 26 -0.94 -11.94 5.55
CA ASN A 26 -0.08 -12.11 6.72
C ASN A 26 1.31 -12.66 6.32
N GLU A 27 1.35 -13.64 5.43
CA GLU A 27 2.61 -14.18 4.91
C GLU A 27 3.44 -13.13 4.17
N LEU A 28 2.78 -12.28 3.35
CA LEU A 28 3.44 -11.16 2.70
C LEU A 28 4.01 -10.16 3.70
N ILE A 29 3.23 -9.79 4.73
CA ILE A 29 3.68 -8.88 5.79
C ILE A 29 4.91 -9.46 6.51
N ALA A 30 4.84 -10.73 6.92
CA ALA A 30 5.95 -11.43 7.58
C ALA A 30 7.21 -11.50 6.70
N LYS A 31 7.04 -11.82 5.41
CA LYS A 31 8.12 -11.84 4.41
C LYS A 31 8.83 -10.49 4.33
N HIS A 32 8.08 -9.41 4.16
CA HIS A 32 8.65 -8.06 3.99
C HIS A 32 9.25 -7.51 5.29
N ALA A 33 8.61 -7.75 6.43
CA ALA A 33 9.13 -7.38 7.75
C ALA A 33 10.52 -8.01 7.99
N ARG A 34 10.62 -9.33 7.81
CA ARG A 34 11.88 -10.08 7.94
C ARG A 34 12.95 -9.60 6.97
N ALA A 35 12.60 -9.37 5.70
CA ALA A 35 13.56 -8.91 4.69
C ALA A 35 14.16 -7.53 5.01
N ASN A 36 13.48 -6.71 5.81
CA ASN A 36 13.90 -5.35 6.13
C ASN A 36 14.35 -5.17 7.59
N GLY A 37 14.36 -6.23 8.40
CA GLY A 37 14.75 -6.17 9.82
C GLY A 37 13.83 -5.30 10.67
N VAL A 38 12.54 -5.22 10.33
CA VAL A 38 11.53 -4.46 11.08
C VAL A 38 10.61 -5.43 11.83
N PRO A 39 10.19 -5.15 13.07
CA PRO A 39 9.23 -6.00 13.77
C PRO A 39 7.92 -6.14 12.98
N GLU A 40 7.47 -7.38 12.76
CA GLU A 40 6.24 -7.68 12.01
C GLU A 40 5.01 -6.99 12.63
N ALA A 41 4.95 -6.93 13.96
CA ALA A 41 3.90 -6.22 14.70
C ALA A 41 3.82 -4.72 14.35
N LEU A 42 4.95 -4.08 14.03
CA LEU A 42 4.97 -2.68 13.59
C LEU A 42 4.39 -2.53 12.18
N VAL A 43 4.71 -3.46 11.28
CA VAL A 43 4.14 -3.47 9.92
C VAL A 43 2.61 -3.68 9.97
N HIS A 44 2.13 -4.63 10.78
CA HIS A 44 0.70 -4.83 11.04
C HIS A 44 0.02 -3.58 11.61
N ARG A 45 0.68 -2.91 12.56
CA ARG A 45 0.17 -1.66 13.13
C ARG A 45 -0.04 -0.60 12.05
N ILE A 46 0.96 -0.39 11.20
CA ILE A 46 0.88 0.58 10.08
C ILE A 46 -0.25 0.17 9.13
N CYS A 47 -0.27 -1.07 8.64
CA CYS A 47 -1.31 -1.53 7.69
C CYS A 47 -2.73 -1.38 8.24
N ARG A 48 -2.92 -1.65 9.54
CA ARG A 48 -4.23 -1.50 10.19
C ARG A 48 -4.65 -0.03 10.28
N GLU A 49 -3.74 0.85 10.70
CA GLU A 49 -4.03 2.27 10.89
C GLU A 49 -4.22 3.02 9.57
N GLU A 50 -3.44 2.68 8.55
CA GLU A 50 -3.40 3.40 7.28
C GLU A 50 -4.48 2.95 6.29
N SER A 51 -4.80 1.65 6.23
CA SER A 51 -5.75 1.11 5.23
C SER A 51 -6.77 0.12 5.78
N ARG A 52 -6.70 -0.25 7.06
CA ARG A 52 -7.45 -1.40 7.61
C ARG A 52 -7.26 -2.66 6.76
N TYR A 53 -6.04 -2.88 6.27
CA TYR A 53 -5.65 -4.00 5.39
C TYR A 53 -6.32 -4.02 4.01
N GLN A 54 -6.79 -2.87 3.51
CA GLN A 54 -7.38 -2.75 2.18
C GLN A 54 -6.30 -2.34 1.16
N PRO A 55 -5.88 -3.21 0.23
CA PRO A 55 -4.71 -2.93 -0.62
C PRO A 55 -4.95 -1.89 -1.72
N ARG A 56 -6.21 -1.59 -2.03
CA ARG A 56 -6.59 -0.70 -3.14
C ARG A 56 -7.06 0.68 -2.68
N VAL A 57 -6.78 1.08 -1.44
CA VAL A 57 -7.14 2.39 -0.89
C VAL A 57 -6.22 3.48 -1.45
N VAL A 58 -6.82 4.58 -1.87
CA VAL A 58 -6.11 5.83 -2.17
C VAL A 58 -6.53 6.86 -1.13
N GLY A 59 -5.58 7.30 -0.31
CA GLY A 59 -5.83 8.27 0.76
C GLY A 59 -5.45 9.69 0.38
N GLY A 60 -5.47 10.56 1.39
CA GLY A 60 -5.16 11.98 1.25
C GLY A 60 -3.76 12.24 0.69
N GLY A 61 -3.63 13.25 -0.18
CA GLY A 61 -2.35 13.61 -0.78
C GLY A 61 -1.76 12.57 -1.73
N GLY A 62 -2.58 11.63 -2.24
CA GLY A 62 -2.15 10.61 -3.19
C GLY A 62 -1.34 9.47 -2.56
N ALA A 63 -1.56 9.21 -1.27
CA ALA A 63 -1.05 8.04 -0.57
C ALA A 63 -1.74 6.77 -1.08
N MET A 64 -0.99 5.68 -1.27
CA MET A 64 -1.45 4.50 -2.01
C MET A 64 -1.34 3.22 -1.18
N GLY A 65 -2.38 2.39 -1.27
CA GLY A 65 -2.42 0.99 -0.87
C GLY A 65 -2.31 0.70 0.62
N LEU A 66 -1.83 -0.50 0.95
CA LEU A 66 -1.84 -1.06 2.31
C LEU A 66 -1.20 -0.16 3.36
N MET A 67 -0.03 0.39 3.05
CA MET A 67 0.77 1.21 3.96
C MET A 67 0.69 2.71 3.65
N GLN A 68 -0.23 3.11 2.76
CA GLN A 68 -0.45 4.51 2.37
C GLN A 68 0.86 5.26 2.01
N ILE A 69 1.78 4.59 1.32
CA ILE A 69 3.01 5.22 0.85
C ILE A 69 2.70 6.20 -0.30
N LYS A 70 3.29 7.39 -0.26
CA LYS A 70 3.18 8.36 -1.36
C LYS A 70 3.98 7.90 -2.58
N TYR A 71 3.45 8.14 -3.77
CA TYR A 71 4.15 7.80 -5.01
C TYR A 71 5.54 8.45 -5.11
N THR A 72 5.66 9.71 -4.71
CA THR A 72 6.96 10.44 -4.68
C THR A 72 7.97 9.79 -3.73
N THR A 73 7.54 9.34 -2.55
CA THR A 73 8.39 8.60 -1.61
C THR A 73 8.87 7.28 -2.22
N ALA A 74 7.97 6.50 -2.81
CA ALA A 74 8.34 5.25 -3.47
C ALA A 74 9.35 5.48 -4.63
N ARG A 75 9.13 6.52 -5.43
CA ARG A 75 10.06 6.96 -6.49
C ARG A 75 11.44 7.31 -5.92
N GLY A 76 11.50 8.04 -4.81
CA GLY A 76 12.75 8.39 -4.13
C GLY A 76 13.55 7.18 -3.64
N LEU A 77 12.87 6.07 -3.32
CA LEU A 77 13.51 4.81 -2.95
C LEU A 77 13.97 3.97 -4.16
N GLY A 78 13.57 4.37 -5.38
CA GLY A 78 13.93 3.72 -6.63
C GLY A 78 12.79 3.00 -7.35
N TYR A 79 11.53 3.16 -6.91
CA TYR A 79 10.39 2.58 -7.64
C TYR A 79 10.29 3.19 -9.04
N ARG A 80 10.04 2.35 -10.05
CA ARG A 80 9.94 2.79 -11.45
C ARG A 80 8.59 2.49 -12.11
N GLY A 81 7.70 1.78 -11.42
CA GLY A 81 6.36 1.47 -11.93
C GLY A 81 5.41 2.67 -11.87
N SER A 82 4.17 2.45 -12.31
CA SER A 82 3.09 3.45 -12.26
C SER A 82 2.58 3.64 -10.83
N ALA A 83 1.92 4.77 -10.55
CA ALA A 83 1.29 4.99 -9.25
C ALA A 83 0.27 3.89 -8.89
N ALA A 84 -0.53 3.44 -9.87
CA ALA A 84 -1.50 2.37 -9.69
C ALA A 84 -0.85 1.02 -9.29
N GLY A 85 0.42 0.80 -9.68
CA GLY A 85 1.15 -0.40 -9.25
C GLY A 85 1.39 -0.45 -7.74
N LEU A 86 1.30 0.67 -7.02
CA LEU A 86 1.33 0.67 -5.54
C LEU A 86 0.03 0.18 -4.90
N LEU A 87 -1.02 -0.11 -5.69
CA LEU A 87 -2.25 -0.75 -5.19
C LEU A 87 -2.15 -2.29 -5.19
N ASP A 88 -1.07 -2.84 -5.75
CA ASP A 88 -0.72 -4.25 -5.58
C ASP A 88 -0.11 -4.46 -4.18
N PRO A 89 -0.58 -5.43 -3.39
CA PRO A 89 -0.14 -5.60 -2.01
C PRO A 89 1.35 -5.96 -1.87
N ASP A 90 1.90 -6.83 -2.72
CA ASP A 90 3.32 -7.24 -2.63
C ASP A 90 4.24 -6.08 -3.00
N THR A 91 3.89 -5.34 -4.06
CA THR A 91 4.57 -4.11 -4.46
C THR A 91 4.48 -3.06 -3.36
N ASN A 92 3.30 -2.82 -2.79
CA ASN A 92 3.11 -1.84 -1.73
C ASN A 92 3.95 -2.17 -0.50
N LEU A 93 3.93 -3.42 -0.03
CA LEU A 93 4.72 -3.87 1.10
C LEU A 93 6.22 -3.80 0.81
N THR A 94 6.65 -4.11 -0.42
CA THR A 94 8.06 -3.95 -0.84
C THR A 94 8.55 -2.53 -0.58
N TRP A 95 7.80 -1.51 -0.99
CA TRP A 95 8.24 -0.11 -0.87
C TRP A 95 7.89 0.52 0.48
N GLY A 96 6.72 0.22 1.02
CA GLY A 96 6.25 0.70 2.32
C GLY A 96 7.12 0.20 3.46
N VAL A 97 7.47 -1.09 3.49
CA VAL A 97 8.33 -1.64 4.56
C VAL A 97 9.77 -1.15 4.40
N ARG A 98 10.27 -0.95 3.17
CA ARG A 98 11.58 -0.32 2.95
C ARG A 98 11.64 1.12 3.48
N TYR A 99 10.57 1.89 3.30
CA TYR A 99 10.47 3.24 3.87
C TYR A 99 10.40 3.19 5.40
N LEU A 100 9.57 2.29 5.95
CA LEU A 100 9.46 2.05 7.39
C LEU A 100 10.79 1.62 8.02
N ALA A 101 11.61 0.84 7.33
CA ALA A 101 12.93 0.46 7.82
C ALA A 101 13.87 1.66 7.97
N GLY A 102 13.77 2.66 7.09
CA GLY A 102 14.51 3.92 7.25
C GLY A 102 14.06 4.69 8.49
N ALA A 103 12.74 4.83 8.68
CA ALA A 103 12.17 5.44 9.89
C ALA A 103 12.57 4.67 11.17
N TYR A 104 12.59 3.34 11.11
CA TYR A 104 12.96 2.47 12.23
C TYR A 104 14.43 2.59 12.61
N ARG A 105 15.33 2.72 11.62
CA ARG A 105 16.75 3.02 11.87
C ARG A 105 16.95 4.41 12.47
N MET A 106 16.27 5.42 11.95
CA MET A 106 16.32 6.79 12.49
C MET A 106 15.81 6.84 13.94
N ALA A 107 14.79 6.05 14.24
CA ALA A 107 14.24 5.86 15.59
C ALA A 107 15.12 5.00 16.52
N GLN A 108 16.31 4.56 16.08
CA GLN A 108 17.20 3.67 16.85
C GLN A 108 16.48 2.40 17.35
N GLY A 109 15.53 1.87 16.57
CA GLY A 109 14.78 0.67 16.91
C GLY A 109 13.53 0.91 17.78
N ASP A 110 13.19 2.16 18.13
CA ASP A 110 11.95 2.47 18.84
C ASP A 110 10.74 2.43 17.88
N ALA A 111 9.86 1.45 18.07
CA ALA A 111 8.70 1.25 17.21
C ALA A 111 7.65 2.38 17.30
N LYS A 112 7.54 3.08 18.43
CA LYS A 112 6.61 4.20 18.60
C LYS A 112 7.13 5.43 17.87
N VAL A 113 8.42 5.74 18.01
CA VAL A 113 9.06 6.85 17.29
C VAL A 113 9.08 6.58 15.78
N ALA A 114 9.42 5.36 15.36
CA ALA A 114 9.41 4.97 13.96
C ALA A 114 8.04 5.14 13.30
N ARG A 115 6.95 4.84 14.03
CA ARG A 115 5.58 5.04 13.55
C ARG A 115 5.27 6.52 13.29
N VAL A 116 5.73 7.42 14.17
CA VAL A 116 5.57 8.88 13.97
C VAL A 116 6.38 9.32 12.76
N LEU A 117 7.67 8.98 12.71
CA LEU A 117 8.58 9.31 11.61
C LEU A 117 8.08 8.80 10.25
N TYR A 118 7.48 7.61 10.19
CA TYR A 118 6.89 7.08 8.96
C TYR A 118 5.76 7.99 8.42
N GLY A 119 4.92 8.53 9.30
CA GLY A 119 3.79 9.38 8.91
C GLY A 119 4.18 10.82 8.61
N THR A 120 5.16 11.36 9.34
CA THR A 120 5.60 12.77 9.21
C THR A 120 6.75 12.96 8.23
N GLY A 121 7.46 11.89 7.88
CA GLY A 121 8.75 11.95 7.23
C GLY A 121 9.91 11.99 8.23
N TYR A 122 11.09 11.60 7.75
CA TYR A 122 12.38 11.56 8.45
C TYR A 122 13.52 11.93 7.50
#